data_AF-A0A133VM52-F1
#
_entry.id   AF-A0A133VM52-F1
#
_cell.length_a   1.000
_cell.length_b   1.000
_cell.length_c   1.000
_cell.angle_alpha   90.00
_cell.angle_beta   90.00
_cell.angle_gamma   90.00
#
_symmetry.space_group_name_H-M   'P 1'
#
loop_
_entity.id
_entity.type
_entity.pdbx_description
1 polymer ?
#
loop_
_entity_poly.entity_id
_entity_poly.type
_entity_poly.pdbx_seq_one_letter_code
_entity_poly.pdbx_strand_id
1 'polypeptide(L)'
;MMKILVLTQNIPSPLSGADLRAYHIIKQLTQNFGYKVDLLSFNLEPPTRKHLKEIKSFCENSNFVNLYRPNSKMKRGLFAVKKTFSFKNLFSKSGDFEPLGNYISSKMDEKVTEWMGRHDYDLIIADSMTASYVSNSKVPKIVDPRDANTENRKKWFEKSRKVSEKAYWYFMYLKTKYLEKKIFKKFDYCLAVTDIDKRKFEKLGLQNVRVVTNGVDTSFYRPMDDKEEYPSLVYTGTMNTTKNVNSMLFFTSNIFPGIRKKFPNIKLYIVGKNPADNILDLDGGSIRVTGKVEDIREYLGISSVFICPMWEGTGIKNKVLEAMSSKNPVVTTPVGAYGIKARKGKDLIISHSPKEFSEAVLELLKNKELRDRIGSNARNAIIQNHTWKKVGKKVSKLVRKLVN
;
A
#
# COMPACT_ATOMS: atom_id res chain seq x y z
N MET A 1 -13.22 28.32 -4.08
CA MET A 1 -12.81 26.97 -4.53
C MET A 1 -11.76 26.48 -3.54
N MET A 2 -11.97 25.34 -2.87
CA MET A 2 -11.09 24.93 -1.76
C MET A 2 -9.66 24.63 -2.23
N LYS A 3 -8.67 25.11 -1.47
CA LYS A 3 -7.24 24.91 -1.69
C LYS A 3 -6.64 24.02 -0.61
N ILE A 4 -6.01 22.92 -1.03
CA ILE A 4 -5.50 21.86 -0.16
C ILE A 4 -3.98 21.77 -0.32
N LEU A 5 -3.26 21.83 0.80
CA LEU A 5 -1.84 21.47 0.85
C LEU A 5 -1.70 19.97 1.10
N VAL A 6 -0.99 19.25 0.22
CA VAL A 6 -0.71 17.83 0.38
C VAL A 6 0.78 17.61 0.62
N LEU A 7 1.13 16.90 1.70
CA LEU A 7 2.50 16.51 2.04
C LEU A 7 2.71 15.00 1.91
N THR A 8 3.77 14.60 1.21
CA THR A 8 4.08 13.17 1.00
C THR A 8 5.56 12.82 1.19
N GLN A 9 5.81 11.58 1.63
CA GLN A 9 7.13 11.01 1.90
C GLN A 9 7.96 10.79 0.63
N ASN A 10 7.29 10.66 -0.51
CA ASN A 10 7.88 10.50 -1.83
C ASN A 10 6.88 10.99 -2.88
N ILE A 11 7.38 11.32 -4.08
CA ILE A 11 6.57 11.87 -5.15
C ILE A 11 5.48 10.85 -5.53
N PRO A 12 4.18 11.19 -5.45
CA PRO A 12 3.09 10.28 -5.74
C PRO A 12 3.17 9.68 -7.15
N SER A 13 2.96 8.37 -7.28
CA SER A 13 3.11 7.63 -8.54
C SER A 13 2.17 6.43 -8.61
N PRO A 14 1.60 6.10 -9.79
CA PRO A 14 0.72 4.94 -9.96
C PRO A 14 1.44 3.58 -9.94
N LEU A 15 2.78 3.55 -9.94
CA LEU A 15 3.56 2.29 -10.04
C LEU A 15 4.08 1.74 -8.70
N SER A 16 3.97 2.52 -7.63
CA SER A 16 4.52 2.17 -6.31
C SER A 16 3.36 2.00 -5.34
N GLY A 17 3.26 0.84 -4.67
CA GLY A 17 2.16 0.59 -3.73
C GLY A 17 2.06 1.62 -2.60
N ALA A 18 3.19 2.21 -2.18
CA ALA A 18 3.24 3.22 -1.11
C ALA A 18 2.82 4.63 -1.57
N ASP A 19 2.93 4.91 -2.88
CA ASP A 19 2.71 6.24 -3.46
C ASP A 19 1.40 6.29 -4.28
N LEU A 20 0.90 5.12 -4.70
CA LEU A 20 -0.33 4.90 -5.47
C LEU A 20 -1.53 5.60 -4.84
N ARG A 21 -1.67 5.46 -3.52
CA ARG A 21 -2.81 6.00 -2.79
C ARG A 21 -2.85 7.53 -2.83
N ALA A 22 -1.74 8.19 -2.52
CA ALA A 22 -1.65 9.64 -2.56
C ALA A 22 -1.89 10.17 -3.97
N TYR A 23 -1.31 9.50 -4.98
CA TYR A 23 -1.49 9.86 -6.39
C TYR A 23 -2.97 9.86 -6.78
N HIS A 24 -3.69 8.77 -6.47
CA HIS A 24 -5.10 8.70 -6.82
C HIS A 24 -5.97 9.61 -5.96
N ILE A 25 -5.66 9.83 -4.67
CA ILE A 25 -6.41 10.81 -3.86
C ILE A 25 -6.28 12.21 -4.49
N ILE A 26 -5.06 12.66 -4.80
CA ILE A 26 -4.82 13.96 -5.44
C ILE A 26 -5.60 14.06 -6.76
N LYS A 27 -5.44 13.06 -7.65
CA LYS A 27 -6.15 13.00 -8.94
C LYS A 27 -7.68 13.11 -8.77
N GLN A 28 -8.24 12.42 -7.77
CA GLN A 28 -9.68 12.45 -7.54
C GLN A 28 -10.15 13.80 -6.96
N LEU A 29 -9.41 14.37 -6.00
CA LEU A 29 -9.73 15.66 -5.40
C LEU A 29 -9.74 16.78 -6.45
N THR A 30 -8.81 16.75 -7.40
CA THR A 30 -8.72 17.78 -8.45
C THR A 30 -9.71 17.52 -9.58
N GLN A 31 -9.67 16.35 -10.23
CA GLN A 31 -10.46 16.11 -11.43
C GLN A 31 -11.95 15.91 -11.16
N ASN A 32 -12.33 15.28 -10.04
CA ASN A 32 -13.72 14.92 -9.76
C ASN A 32 -14.40 15.81 -8.72
N PHE A 33 -13.65 16.58 -7.93
CA PHE A 33 -14.20 17.47 -6.90
C PHE A 33 -13.79 18.93 -7.06
N GLY A 34 -12.94 19.26 -8.04
CA GLY A 34 -12.60 20.64 -8.38
C GLY A 34 -11.77 21.37 -7.30
N TYR A 35 -11.05 20.64 -6.45
CA TYR A 35 -10.16 21.25 -5.47
C TYR A 35 -8.84 21.66 -6.10
N LYS A 36 -8.28 22.79 -5.66
CA LYS A 36 -6.91 23.18 -5.97
C LYS A 36 -5.98 22.45 -5.02
N VAL A 37 -4.95 21.79 -5.54
CA VAL A 37 -3.99 21.03 -4.74
C VAL A 37 -2.59 21.58 -4.96
N ASP A 38 -1.92 21.94 -3.88
CA ASP A 38 -0.48 22.19 -3.87
C ASP A 38 0.22 20.99 -3.23
N LEU A 39 1.28 20.50 -3.87
CA LEU A 39 2.00 19.29 -3.46
C LEU A 39 3.41 19.61 -2.98
N LEU A 40 3.69 19.33 -1.71
CA LEU A 40 5.04 19.24 -1.16
C LEU A 40 5.42 17.78 -0.94
N SER A 41 6.54 17.35 -1.49
CA SER A 41 7.00 15.98 -1.30
C SER A 41 8.50 15.90 -1.13
N PHE A 42 8.98 14.88 -0.43
CA PHE A 42 10.37 14.49 -0.63
C PHE A 42 10.56 13.84 -2.00
N ASN A 43 11.78 13.92 -2.52
CA ASN A 43 12.23 13.23 -3.72
C ASN A 43 13.24 12.13 -3.33
N LEU A 44 12.71 11.00 -2.87
CA LEU A 44 13.55 9.85 -2.46
C LEU A 44 13.79 8.89 -3.62
N GLU A 45 12.72 8.56 -4.33
CA GLU A 45 12.74 7.68 -5.48
C GLU A 45 11.95 8.37 -6.59
N PRO A 46 12.62 9.14 -7.46
CA PRO A 46 11.94 9.91 -8.49
C PRO A 46 11.17 8.97 -9.43
N PRO A 47 9.89 9.26 -9.74
CA PRO A 47 9.14 8.48 -10.69
C PRO A 47 9.63 8.72 -12.12
N THR A 48 9.10 7.98 -13.08
CA THR A 48 9.39 8.21 -14.51
C THR A 48 9.00 9.64 -14.90
N ARG A 49 9.67 10.20 -15.92
CA ARG A 49 9.34 11.54 -16.45
C ARG A 49 7.85 11.68 -16.80
N LYS A 50 7.24 10.62 -17.33
CA LYS A 50 5.81 10.55 -17.65
C LYS A 50 4.95 10.77 -16.40
N HIS A 51 5.17 10.00 -15.34
CA HIS A 51 4.38 10.11 -14.11
C HIS A 51 4.65 11.40 -13.35
N LEU A 52 5.87 11.94 -13.42
CA LEU A 52 6.18 13.25 -12.86
C LEU A 52 5.38 14.37 -13.55
N LYS A 53 5.27 14.35 -14.89
CA LYS A 53 4.43 15.30 -15.62
C LYS A 53 2.96 15.15 -15.27
N GLU A 54 2.48 13.91 -15.13
CA GLU A 54 1.08 13.63 -14.82
C GLU A 54 0.69 14.08 -13.40
N ILE A 55 1.49 13.77 -12.37
CA ILE A 55 1.16 14.25 -11.01
C ILE A 55 1.20 15.77 -10.92
N LYS A 56 2.14 16.42 -11.63
CA LYS A 56 2.19 17.89 -11.73
C LYS A 56 0.96 18.47 -12.39
N SER A 57 0.39 17.83 -13.42
CA SER A 57 -0.83 18.32 -14.07
C SER A 57 -2.07 18.22 -13.19
N PHE A 58 -2.01 17.47 -12.07
CA PHE A 58 -3.07 17.46 -11.05
C PHE A 58 -2.84 18.49 -9.93
N CYS A 59 -1.75 19.25 -9.93
CA CYS A 59 -1.42 20.20 -8.88
C CYS A 59 -1.36 21.64 -9.45
N GLU A 60 -1.79 22.63 -8.69
CA GLU A 60 -1.59 24.05 -9.03
C GLU A 60 -0.11 24.41 -8.84
N ASN A 61 0.48 24.02 -7.71
CA ASN A 61 1.91 24.10 -7.47
C ASN A 61 2.48 22.74 -7.00
N SER A 62 3.74 22.49 -7.31
CA SER A 62 4.46 21.33 -6.77
C SER A 62 5.92 21.68 -6.47
N ASN A 63 6.42 21.23 -5.32
CA ASN A 63 7.83 21.34 -4.97
C ASN A 63 8.34 20.03 -4.34
N PHE A 64 9.54 19.62 -4.78
CA PHE A 64 10.14 18.36 -4.39
C PHE A 64 11.46 18.58 -3.68
N VAL A 65 11.49 18.29 -2.38
CA VAL A 65 12.65 18.49 -1.52
C VAL A 65 13.53 17.24 -1.59
N ASN A 66 14.76 17.38 -2.07
CA ASN A 66 15.73 16.29 -2.04
C ASN A 66 16.12 15.98 -0.59
N LEU A 67 16.01 14.72 -0.21
CA LEU A 67 16.45 14.25 1.09
C LEU A 67 17.67 13.36 0.91
N TYR A 68 18.82 13.79 1.44
CA TYR A 68 20.04 13.00 1.38
C TYR A 68 19.87 11.70 2.17
N ARG A 69 20.08 10.58 1.48
CA ARG A 69 20.00 9.24 2.07
C ARG A 69 21.25 8.44 1.69
N PRO A 70 22.08 8.01 2.65
CA PRO A 70 23.29 7.24 2.34
C PRO A 70 22.98 5.93 1.61
N ASN A 71 23.86 5.52 0.69
CA ASN A 71 23.63 4.33 -0.14
C ASN A 71 23.66 3.01 0.66
N SER A 72 24.46 2.91 1.73
CA SER A 72 24.59 1.70 2.57
C SER A 72 23.61 1.68 3.75
N LYS A 73 23.02 0.51 4.06
CA LYS A 73 22.13 0.30 5.23
C LYS A 73 22.80 0.72 6.55
N MET A 74 24.09 0.40 6.72
CA MET A 74 24.87 0.77 7.90
C MET A 74 25.07 2.29 7.98
N LYS A 75 25.45 2.92 6.86
CA LYS A 75 25.60 4.38 6.78
C LYS A 75 24.26 5.11 6.98
N ARG A 76 23.13 4.53 6.53
CA ARG A 76 21.78 5.06 6.82
C ARG A 76 21.47 5.04 8.30
N GLY A 77 21.75 3.93 8.99
CA GLY A 77 21.56 3.82 10.45
C GLY A 77 22.39 4.85 11.23
N LEU A 78 23.68 4.97 10.90
CA LEU A 78 24.57 5.97 11.51
C LEU A 78 24.15 7.42 11.21
N PHE A 79 23.78 7.71 9.95
CA PHE A 79 23.30 9.02 9.54
C PHE A 79 22.00 9.41 10.24
N ALA A 80 21.07 8.46 10.35
CA ALA A 80 19.83 8.59 11.07
C ALA A 80 20.04 8.94 12.55
N VAL A 81 20.90 8.20 13.24
CA VAL A 81 21.27 8.47 14.64
C VAL A 81 21.88 9.87 14.75
N LYS A 82 22.87 10.21 13.91
CA LYS A 82 23.48 11.55 13.89
C LYS A 82 22.46 12.66 13.66
N LYS A 83 21.48 12.47 12.75
CA LYS A 83 20.41 13.45 12.52
C LYS A 83 19.48 13.59 13.70
N THR A 84 19.12 12.49 14.34
CA THR A 84 18.21 12.48 15.50
C THR A 84 18.76 13.31 16.66
N PHE A 85 20.09 13.26 16.88
CA PHE A 85 20.76 13.98 17.96
C PHE A 85 21.46 15.28 17.52
N SER A 86 21.23 15.75 16.29
CA SER A 86 21.83 17.00 15.81
C SER A 86 21.16 18.21 16.45
N PHE A 87 21.96 19.15 16.97
CA PHE A 87 21.50 20.39 17.61
C PHE A 87 20.48 21.17 16.76
N LYS A 88 20.71 21.30 15.45
CA LYS A 88 19.77 21.96 14.51
C LYS A 88 18.41 21.26 14.41
N ASN A 89 18.35 19.94 14.61
CA ASN A 89 17.12 19.16 14.50
C ASN A 89 16.36 19.07 15.82
N LEU A 90 17.07 19.12 16.95
CA LEU A 90 16.47 19.23 18.29
C LEU A 90 15.59 20.48 18.45
N PHE A 91 15.91 21.56 17.72
CA PHE A 91 15.10 22.78 17.67
C PHE A 91 14.20 22.89 16.42
N SER A 92 14.21 21.90 15.53
CA SER A 92 13.34 21.89 14.35
C SER A 92 11.91 21.52 14.74
N LYS A 93 10.90 22.20 14.15
CA LYS A 93 9.47 21.88 14.37
C LYS A 93 9.13 20.43 13.97
N SER A 94 9.95 19.82 13.11
CA SER A 94 9.79 18.45 12.58
C SER A 94 10.57 17.36 13.32
N GLY A 95 11.40 17.73 14.31
CA GLY A 95 12.43 16.89 14.95
C GLY A 95 11.95 15.59 15.59
N ASP A 96 10.64 15.45 15.78
CA ASP A 96 10.08 14.39 16.60
C ASP A 96 9.64 13.14 15.84
N PHE A 97 9.21 13.16 14.57
CA PHE A 97 8.28 12.11 14.09
C PHE A 97 8.89 10.83 13.50
N GLU A 98 10.13 10.83 12.98
CA GLU A 98 10.73 9.60 12.50
C GLU A 98 11.69 8.99 13.54
N PRO A 99 11.58 7.69 13.87
CA PRO A 99 12.37 7.11 14.95
C PRO A 99 13.88 7.20 14.77
N LEU A 100 14.33 7.51 13.55
CA LEU A 100 15.71 7.63 13.14
C LEU A 100 15.97 8.95 12.36
N GLY A 101 15.08 9.95 12.44
CA GLY A 101 15.28 11.24 11.77
C GLY A 101 15.47 11.19 10.24
N ASN A 102 15.14 10.07 9.59
CA ASN A 102 15.34 9.88 8.14
C ASN A 102 14.51 10.86 7.32
N TYR A 103 13.40 11.34 7.84
CA TYR A 103 12.52 12.29 7.15
C TYR A 103 12.54 13.68 7.79
N ILE A 104 13.53 13.98 8.66
CA ILE A 104 13.75 15.34 9.18
C ILE A 104 14.54 16.14 8.14
N SER A 105 14.15 17.38 7.88
CA SER A 105 14.74 18.23 6.85
C SER A 105 14.36 19.68 7.10
N SER A 106 15.35 20.53 7.41
CA SER A 106 15.14 21.98 7.55
C SER A 106 14.60 22.59 6.26
N LYS A 107 15.06 22.11 5.09
CA LYS A 107 14.56 22.56 3.79
C LYS A 107 13.06 22.31 3.61
N MET A 108 12.55 21.20 4.17
CA MET A 108 11.10 20.93 4.15
C MET A 108 10.37 21.85 5.14
N ASP A 109 10.92 22.08 6.34
CA ASP A 109 10.36 23.05 7.29
C ASP A 109 10.30 24.47 6.72
N GLU A 110 11.39 24.93 6.08
CA GLU A 110 11.49 26.21 5.38
C GLU A 110 10.44 26.30 4.28
N LYS A 111 10.29 25.24 3.48
CA LYS A 111 9.32 25.23 2.38
C LYS A 111 7.87 25.20 2.83
N VAL A 112 7.57 24.44 3.87
CA VAL A 112 6.24 24.44 4.50
C VAL A 112 5.95 25.82 5.08
N THR A 113 6.90 26.44 5.77
CA THR A 113 6.73 27.79 6.34
C THR A 113 6.52 28.84 5.24
N GLU A 114 7.32 28.79 4.17
CA GLU A 114 7.18 29.65 2.99
C GLU A 114 5.78 29.53 2.37
N TRP A 115 5.31 28.31 2.14
CA TRP A 115 4.02 28.07 1.48
C TRP A 115 2.83 28.42 2.37
N MET A 116 2.90 28.07 3.65
CA MET A 116 1.87 28.41 4.64
C MET A 116 1.76 29.93 4.88
N GLY A 117 2.82 30.70 4.62
CA GLY A 117 2.81 32.17 4.70
C GLY A 117 2.41 32.88 3.41
N ARG A 118 2.46 32.19 2.25
CA ARG A 118 2.12 32.76 0.93
C ARG A 118 0.74 32.38 0.42
N HIS A 119 0.15 31.33 0.96
CA HIS A 119 -1.09 30.76 0.47
C HIS A 119 -2.05 30.50 1.63
N ASP A 120 -3.30 30.88 1.43
CA ASP A 120 -4.39 30.51 2.32
C ASP A 120 -4.86 29.11 1.95
N TYR A 121 -4.54 28.15 2.82
CA TYR A 121 -4.99 26.76 2.69
C TYR A 121 -6.22 26.53 3.56
N ASP A 122 -7.25 25.95 2.97
CA ASP A 122 -8.46 25.53 3.69
C ASP A 122 -8.23 24.21 4.45
N LEU A 123 -7.32 23.37 3.94
CA LEU A 123 -7.05 22.05 4.49
C LEU A 123 -5.60 21.62 4.22
N ILE A 124 -5.05 20.83 5.12
CA ILE A 124 -3.79 20.10 4.92
C ILE A 124 -4.04 18.59 4.98
N ILE A 125 -3.48 17.84 4.02
CA ILE A 125 -3.39 16.37 4.06
C ILE A 125 -1.92 15.99 4.15
N ALA A 126 -1.52 15.29 5.20
CA ALA A 126 -0.14 14.81 5.35
C ALA A 126 -0.12 13.30 5.54
N ASP A 127 0.89 12.64 4.97
CA ASP A 127 1.14 11.25 5.31
C ASP A 127 1.87 11.09 6.65
N SER A 128 2.09 9.86 7.11
CA SER A 128 2.78 9.63 8.37
C SER A 128 4.11 10.40 8.42
N MET A 129 5.01 10.20 7.45
CA MET A 129 6.38 10.71 7.52
C MET A 129 6.47 12.24 7.46
N THR A 130 5.43 12.90 6.94
CA THR A 130 5.37 14.34 6.79
C THR A 130 4.45 15.04 7.79
N ALA A 131 3.73 14.29 8.63
CA ALA A 131 2.75 14.83 9.56
C ALA A 131 3.33 15.83 10.57
N SER A 132 4.59 15.67 11.02
CA SER A 132 5.20 16.58 11.99
C SER A 132 5.30 18.01 11.49
N TYR A 133 5.64 18.19 10.21
CA TYR A 133 5.86 19.49 9.57
C TYR A 133 4.67 20.44 9.69
N VAL A 134 3.46 19.88 9.77
CA VAL A 134 2.21 20.63 9.79
C VAL A 134 1.40 20.43 11.06
N SER A 135 1.89 19.59 11.98
CA SER A 135 1.16 19.17 13.17
C SER A 135 0.75 20.33 14.11
N ASN A 136 1.49 21.43 14.10
CA ASN A 136 1.21 22.64 14.90
C ASN A 136 0.44 23.72 14.12
N SER A 137 0.09 23.49 12.84
CA SER A 137 -0.72 24.43 12.06
C SER A 137 -2.14 24.50 12.64
N LYS A 138 -2.79 25.67 12.57
CA LYS A 138 -4.19 25.86 12.95
C LYS A 138 -5.18 25.49 11.83
N VAL A 139 -4.71 25.38 10.59
CA VAL A 139 -5.53 24.94 9.44
C VAL A 139 -6.08 23.53 9.72
N PRO A 140 -7.33 23.21 9.35
CA PRO A 140 -7.85 21.86 9.45
C PRO A 140 -6.97 20.82 8.74
N LYS A 141 -6.79 19.65 9.35
CA LYS A 141 -5.75 18.67 8.98
C LYS A 141 -6.29 17.24 8.96
N ILE A 142 -5.92 16.50 7.91
CA ILE A 142 -6.13 15.06 7.80
C ILE A 142 -4.77 14.36 7.71
N VAL A 143 -4.57 13.33 8.53
CA VAL A 143 -3.42 12.44 8.39
C VAL A 143 -3.82 11.17 7.64
N ASP A 144 -3.04 10.79 6.63
CA ASP A 144 -3.13 9.51 5.93
C ASP A 144 -1.85 8.69 6.18
N PRO A 145 -1.79 7.91 7.27
CA PRO A 145 -0.58 7.16 7.60
C PRO A 145 -0.17 6.14 6.54
N ARG A 146 -1.09 5.75 5.63
CA ARG A 146 -1.00 4.65 4.64
C ARG A 146 -0.85 3.26 5.24
N ASP A 147 -0.02 3.13 6.27
CA ASP A 147 0.27 1.90 7.00
C ASP A 147 0.27 2.15 8.51
N ALA A 148 0.01 1.10 9.29
CA ALA A 148 0.18 1.12 10.75
C ALA A 148 1.66 0.87 11.11
N ASN A 149 2.50 1.92 11.13
CA ASN A 149 3.94 1.76 11.33
C ASN A 149 4.29 1.17 12.70
N THR A 150 3.57 1.57 13.75
CA THR A 150 3.73 1.00 15.10
C THR A 150 3.60 -0.53 15.08
N GLU A 151 2.58 -1.04 14.38
CA GLU A 151 2.34 -2.49 14.29
C GLU A 151 3.43 -3.19 13.48
N ASN A 152 3.85 -2.60 12.37
CA ASN A 152 4.94 -3.15 11.58
C ASN A 152 6.22 -3.30 12.42
N ARG A 153 6.55 -2.31 13.26
CA ARG A 153 7.71 -2.37 14.17
C ARG A 153 7.55 -3.38 15.28
N LYS A 154 6.34 -3.52 15.83
CA LYS A 154 6.04 -4.57 16.81
C LYS A 154 6.31 -5.97 16.23
N LYS A 155 5.89 -6.21 14.98
CA LYS A 155 6.16 -7.48 14.28
C LYS A 155 7.65 -7.72 14.05
N TRP A 156 8.43 -6.69 13.74
CA TRP A 156 9.88 -6.83 13.63
C TRP A 156 10.49 -7.23 14.98
N PHE A 157 10.10 -6.56 16.07
CA PHE A 157 10.51 -6.93 17.42
C PHE A 157 10.17 -8.39 17.79
N GLU A 158 8.95 -8.84 17.48
CA GLU A 158 8.50 -10.21 17.77
C GLU A 158 9.28 -11.26 16.95
N LYS A 159 9.75 -10.90 15.74
CA LYS A 159 10.51 -11.79 14.85
C LYS A 159 12.02 -11.80 15.13
N SER A 160 12.56 -10.76 15.75
CA SER A 160 14.00 -10.64 15.99
C SER A 160 14.48 -11.67 17.01
N ARG A 161 15.53 -12.40 16.63
CA ARG A 161 16.12 -13.47 17.45
C ARG A 161 17.28 -12.96 18.32
N LYS A 162 18.06 -12.00 17.82
CA LYS A 162 19.22 -11.44 18.53
C LYS A 162 18.79 -10.42 19.58
N VAL A 163 19.39 -10.45 20.76
CA VAL A 163 19.04 -9.52 21.87
C VAL A 163 19.21 -8.06 21.48
N SER A 164 20.32 -7.70 20.82
CA SER A 164 20.58 -6.33 20.35
C SER A 164 19.55 -5.86 19.32
N GLU A 165 19.19 -6.73 18.38
CA GLU A 165 18.17 -6.46 17.36
C GLU A 165 16.79 -6.31 18.00
N LYS A 166 16.46 -7.18 18.95
CA LYS A 166 15.21 -7.14 19.71
C LYS A 166 15.10 -5.85 20.53
N ALA A 167 16.16 -5.45 21.24
CA ALA A 167 16.22 -4.18 21.96
C ALA A 167 16.02 -2.97 21.02
N TYR A 168 16.69 -2.97 19.87
CA TYR A 168 16.52 -1.95 18.84
C TYR A 168 15.06 -1.86 18.36
N TRP A 169 14.46 -2.96 17.93
CA TRP A 169 13.08 -2.92 17.44
C TRP A 169 12.06 -2.61 18.52
N TYR A 170 12.30 -3.01 19.77
CA TYR A 170 11.47 -2.63 20.90
C TYR A 170 11.50 -1.12 21.14
N PHE A 171 12.70 -0.51 21.17
CA PHE A 171 12.85 0.93 21.26
C PHE A 171 12.14 1.64 20.10
N MET A 172 12.32 1.16 18.88
CA MET A 172 11.69 1.73 17.68
C MET A 172 10.16 1.61 17.72
N TYR A 173 9.63 0.50 18.25
CA TYR A 173 8.21 0.31 18.51
C TYR A 173 7.68 1.33 19.51
N LEU A 174 8.30 1.46 20.69
CA LEU A 174 7.88 2.42 21.72
C LEU A 174 7.93 3.86 21.21
N LYS A 175 9.03 4.25 20.54
CA LYS A 175 9.20 5.59 19.97
C LYS A 175 8.12 5.89 18.93
N THR A 176 7.88 4.98 17.99
CA THR A 176 6.83 5.18 16.95
C THR A 176 5.45 5.26 17.56
N LYS A 177 5.16 4.40 18.54
CA LYS A 177 3.89 4.40 19.27
C LYS A 177 3.64 5.75 19.94
N TYR A 178 4.66 6.31 20.60
CA TYR A 178 4.58 7.62 21.23
C TYR A 178 4.35 8.73 20.19
N LEU A 179 5.09 8.72 19.08
CA LEU A 179 5.06 9.76 18.07
C LEU A 179 3.79 9.76 17.23
N GLU A 180 3.35 8.60 16.74
CA GLU A 180 2.06 8.48 16.05
C GLU A 180 0.93 8.97 16.98
N LYS A 181 0.95 8.59 18.26
CA LYS A 181 -0.03 9.09 19.24
C LYS A 181 0.06 10.61 19.44
N LYS A 182 1.24 11.15 19.71
CA LYS A 182 1.47 12.58 20.02
C LYS A 182 1.05 13.46 18.84
N ILE A 183 1.44 13.08 17.63
CA ILE A 183 1.28 13.91 16.44
C ILE A 183 -0.08 13.69 15.80
N PHE A 184 -0.56 12.46 15.62
CA PHE A 184 -1.86 12.23 14.97
C PHE A 184 -3.04 12.71 15.81
N LYS A 185 -2.88 12.87 17.13
CA LYS A 185 -3.89 13.53 17.98
C LYS A 185 -4.11 15.01 17.66
N LYS A 186 -3.17 15.66 16.97
CA LYS A 186 -3.30 17.05 16.52
C LYS A 186 -3.99 17.20 15.16
N PHE A 187 -4.39 16.08 14.55
CA PHE A 187 -5.11 16.05 13.29
C PHE A 187 -6.60 15.80 13.54
N ASP A 188 -7.45 16.43 12.73
CA ASP A 188 -8.90 16.35 12.87
C ASP A 188 -9.45 14.98 12.45
N TYR A 189 -8.84 14.36 11.43
CA TYR A 189 -9.10 12.98 11.03
C TYR A 189 -7.82 12.19 10.78
N CYS A 190 -7.86 10.90 11.11
CA CYS A 190 -6.87 9.91 10.70
C CYS A 190 -7.51 8.90 9.74
N LEU A 191 -6.92 8.72 8.55
CA LEU A 191 -7.42 7.78 7.55
C LEU A 191 -6.78 6.41 7.74
N ALA A 192 -7.57 5.45 8.20
CA ALA A 192 -7.17 4.05 8.24
C ALA A 192 -7.53 3.37 6.91
N VAL A 193 -6.64 2.51 6.39
CA VAL A 193 -6.92 1.76 5.16
C VAL A 193 -7.86 0.59 5.42
N THR A 194 -7.81 -0.03 6.60
CA THR A 194 -8.64 -1.18 6.97
C THR A 194 -9.30 -0.98 8.34
N ASP A 195 -10.38 -1.71 8.64
CA ASP A 195 -10.99 -1.73 9.97
C ASP A 195 -10.03 -2.25 11.06
N ILE A 196 -9.11 -3.14 10.68
CA ILE A 196 -8.04 -3.62 11.57
C ILE A 196 -7.12 -2.45 11.95
N ASP A 197 -6.72 -1.64 10.97
CA ASP A 197 -5.85 -0.49 11.22
C ASP A 197 -6.59 0.61 11.98
N LYS A 198 -7.89 0.80 11.72
CA LYS A 198 -8.73 1.70 12.51
C LYS A 198 -8.70 1.34 14.00
N ARG A 199 -8.97 0.07 14.34
CA ARG A 199 -8.94 -0.39 15.74
C ARG A 199 -7.57 -0.19 16.40
N LYS A 200 -6.47 -0.33 15.64
CA LYS A 200 -5.12 -0.08 16.17
C LYS A 200 -4.92 1.40 16.50
N PHE A 201 -5.31 2.30 15.60
CA PHE A 201 -5.23 3.73 15.85
C PHE A 201 -6.14 4.18 17.00
N GLU A 202 -7.34 3.62 17.12
CA GLU A 202 -8.24 3.87 18.26
C GLU A 202 -7.61 3.40 19.58
N LYS A 203 -6.94 2.24 19.60
CA LYS A 203 -6.15 1.76 20.76
C LYS A 203 -4.96 2.66 21.12
N LEU A 204 -4.46 3.48 20.19
CA LEU A 204 -3.47 4.53 20.50
C LEU A 204 -4.11 5.78 21.12
N GLY A 205 -5.44 5.85 21.17
CA GLY A 205 -6.22 6.94 21.73
C GLY A 205 -6.61 8.02 20.71
N LEU A 206 -6.65 7.68 19.42
CA LEU A 206 -7.21 8.57 18.39
C LEU A 206 -8.73 8.40 18.34
N GLN A 207 -9.48 9.49 18.32
CA GLN A 207 -10.95 9.45 18.35
C GLN A 207 -11.57 9.50 16.94
N ASN A 208 -11.00 10.30 16.04
CA ASN A 208 -11.57 10.56 14.70
C ASN A 208 -10.93 9.70 13.61
N VAL A 209 -10.91 8.38 13.80
CA VAL A 209 -10.36 7.45 12.80
C VAL A 209 -11.44 7.04 11.79
N ARG A 210 -11.15 7.18 10.50
CA ARG A 210 -12.08 6.89 9.39
C ARG A 210 -11.48 5.87 8.44
N VAL A 211 -12.25 4.82 8.13
CA VAL A 211 -11.81 3.80 7.18
C VAL A 211 -12.04 4.27 5.75
N VAL A 212 -10.94 4.54 5.06
CA VAL A 212 -10.90 4.85 3.62
C VAL A 212 -9.95 3.86 2.98
N THR A 213 -10.50 2.76 2.46
CA THR A 213 -9.75 1.68 1.78
C THR A 213 -9.00 2.19 0.56
N ASN A 214 -8.09 1.39 0.00
CA ASN A 214 -7.56 1.64 -1.33
C ASN A 214 -8.63 1.35 -2.39
N GLY A 215 -8.47 2.04 -3.52
CA GLY A 215 -9.20 1.75 -4.74
C GLY A 215 -8.35 0.96 -5.72
N VAL A 216 -8.97 0.58 -6.82
CA VAL A 216 -8.32 0.07 -8.03
C VAL A 216 -8.89 0.81 -9.24
N ASP A 217 -8.07 0.98 -10.26
CA ASP A 217 -8.51 1.48 -11.55
C ASP A 217 -9.23 0.35 -12.30
N THR A 218 -10.56 0.33 -12.21
CA THR A 218 -11.39 -0.71 -12.83
C THR A 218 -11.50 -0.59 -14.35
N SER A 219 -11.04 0.53 -14.92
CA SER A 219 -10.95 0.73 -16.37
C SER A 219 -9.66 0.13 -16.93
N PHE A 220 -8.56 0.26 -16.19
CA PHE A 220 -7.30 -0.40 -16.49
C PHE A 220 -7.38 -1.90 -16.17
N TYR A 221 -7.67 -2.28 -14.92
CA TYR A 221 -7.86 -3.67 -14.49
C TYR A 221 -9.27 -4.15 -14.85
N ARG A 222 -9.45 -4.49 -16.12
CA ARG A 222 -10.67 -5.08 -16.69
C ARG A 222 -10.38 -6.49 -17.17
N PRO A 223 -11.39 -7.39 -17.21
CA PRO A 223 -11.22 -8.67 -17.89
C PRO A 223 -10.76 -8.44 -19.34
N MET A 224 -9.79 -9.23 -19.75
CA MET A 224 -9.24 -9.26 -21.11
C MET A 224 -9.92 -10.37 -21.90
N ASP A 225 -10.00 -10.23 -23.22
CA ASP A 225 -10.57 -11.24 -24.12
C ASP A 225 -9.53 -12.31 -24.52
N ASP A 226 -8.56 -12.56 -23.65
CA ASP A 226 -7.46 -13.49 -23.91
C ASP A 226 -7.92 -14.95 -23.83
N LYS A 227 -7.29 -15.81 -24.63
CA LYS A 227 -7.53 -17.25 -24.55
C LYS A 227 -6.90 -17.81 -23.27
N GLU A 228 -7.75 -18.31 -22.37
CA GLU A 228 -7.33 -18.96 -21.11
C GLU A 228 -6.33 -20.10 -21.38
N GLU A 229 -5.17 -20.06 -20.74
CA GLU A 229 -4.18 -21.14 -20.74
C GLU A 229 -4.52 -22.15 -19.65
N TYR A 230 -5.56 -22.95 -19.86
CA TYR A 230 -6.07 -23.87 -18.83
C TYR A 230 -5.24 -25.18 -18.72
N PRO A 231 -4.99 -25.70 -17.50
CA PRO A 231 -5.22 -25.07 -16.20
C PRO A 231 -4.05 -24.17 -15.79
N SER A 232 -4.34 -22.97 -15.28
CA SER A 232 -3.30 -22.03 -14.85
C SER A 232 -3.62 -21.27 -13.57
N LEU A 233 -2.56 -20.96 -12.84
CA LEU A 233 -2.56 -20.15 -11.63
C LEU A 233 -1.69 -18.91 -11.85
N VAL A 234 -2.06 -17.79 -11.25
CA VAL A 234 -1.23 -16.57 -11.28
C VAL A 234 -1.10 -15.92 -9.92
N TYR A 235 0.11 -15.42 -9.66
CA TYR A 235 0.45 -14.59 -8.53
C TYR A 235 1.26 -13.38 -8.98
N THR A 236 0.88 -12.17 -8.54
CA THR A 236 1.51 -10.92 -8.99
C THR A 236 2.20 -10.15 -7.85
N GLY A 237 3.24 -9.36 -8.15
CA GLY A 237 3.81 -8.39 -7.20
C GLY A 237 5.32 -8.10 -7.34
N THR A 238 5.88 -7.32 -6.42
CA THR A 238 7.34 -7.09 -6.34
C THR A 238 8.02 -8.28 -5.67
N MET A 239 8.76 -9.09 -6.43
CA MET A 239 9.18 -10.44 -6.06
C MET A 239 10.43 -10.54 -5.19
N ASN A 240 10.97 -9.42 -4.70
CA ASN A 240 12.03 -9.38 -3.67
C ASN A 240 11.51 -8.93 -2.30
N THR A 241 10.21 -8.65 -2.17
CA THR A 241 9.65 -8.31 -0.87
C THR A 241 9.45 -9.58 -0.04
N THR A 242 9.87 -9.54 1.23
CA THR A 242 9.80 -10.69 2.14
C THR A 242 8.43 -11.37 2.15
N LYS A 243 7.35 -10.58 2.13
CA LYS A 243 5.97 -11.11 2.12
C LYS A 243 5.64 -11.90 0.85
N ASN A 244 6.12 -11.43 -0.32
CA ASN A 244 5.88 -12.13 -1.59
C ASN A 244 6.76 -13.37 -1.71
N VAL A 245 8.03 -13.26 -1.33
CA VAL A 245 8.99 -14.38 -1.34
C VAL A 245 8.48 -15.51 -0.44
N ASN A 246 8.18 -15.20 0.83
CA ASN A 246 7.66 -16.19 1.78
C ASN A 246 6.36 -16.83 1.30
N SER A 247 5.46 -16.04 0.71
CA SER A 247 4.17 -16.53 0.21
C SER A 247 4.35 -17.53 -0.93
N MET A 248 5.23 -17.25 -1.89
CA MET A 248 5.45 -18.13 -3.03
C MET A 248 6.25 -19.37 -2.68
N LEU A 249 7.34 -19.25 -1.91
CA LEU A 249 8.08 -20.42 -1.43
C LEU A 249 7.19 -21.35 -0.61
N PHE A 250 6.37 -20.80 0.29
CA PHE A 250 5.43 -21.60 1.05
C PHE A 250 4.44 -22.33 0.14
N PHE A 251 3.85 -21.62 -0.83
CA PHE A 251 2.88 -22.20 -1.75
C PHE A 251 3.47 -23.30 -2.62
N THR A 252 4.64 -23.07 -3.22
CA THR A 252 5.29 -24.04 -4.12
C THR A 252 5.78 -25.28 -3.40
N SER A 253 6.20 -25.16 -2.13
CA SER A 253 6.63 -26.32 -1.34
C SER A 253 5.47 -27.08 -0.69
N ASN A 254 4.41 -26.40 -0.23
CA ASN A 254 3.40 -27.03 0.65
C ASN A 254 2.03 -27.25 0.02
N ILE A 255 1.69 -26.53 -1.07
CA ILE A 255 0.34 -26.55 -1.65
C ILE A 255 0.38 -27.02 -3.12
N PHE A 256 1.26 -26.41 -3.91
CA PHE A 256 1.35 -26.66 -5.35
C PHE A 256 1.61 -28.12 -5.75
N PRO A 257 2.43 -28.92 -5.03
CA PRO A 257 2.69 -30.31 -5.42
C PRO A 257 1.41 -31.16 -5.42
N GLY A 258 0.51 -30.93 -4.46
CA GLY A 258 -0.78 -31.62 -4.39
C GLY A 258 -1.71 -31.25 -5.54
N ILE A 259 -1.69 -29.99 -5.97
CA ILE A 259 -2.45 -29.51 -7.12
C ILE A 259 -1.90 -30.12 -8.41
N ARG A 260 -0.58 -30.06 -8.61
CA ARG A 260 0.11 -30.61 -9.79
C ARG A 260 -0.10 -32.12 -9.94
N LYS A 261 -0.18 -32.87 -8.84
CA LYS A 261 -0.52 -34.31 -8.88
C LYS A 261 -1.89 -34.59 -9.51
N LYS A 262 -2.85 -33.66 -9.36
CA LYS A 262 -4.20 -33.78 -9.93
C LYS A 262 -4.32 -33.14 -11.32
N PHE A 263 -3.52 -32.11 -11.59
CA PHE A 263 -3.44 -31.43 -12.89
C PHE A 263 -1.97 -31.39 -13.35
N PRO A 264 -1.44 -32.44 -14.01
CA PRO A 264 -0.03 -32.53 -14.37
C PRO A 264 0.47 -31.41 -15.29
N ASN A 265 -0.42 -30.91 -16.16
CA ASN A 265 -0.12 -29.84 -17.13
C ASN A 265 -0.39 -28.43 -16.57
N ILE A 266 -0.64 -28.29 -15.27
CA ILE A 266 -0.91 -26.97 -14.67
C ILE A 266 0.27 -26.02 -14.83
N LYS A 267 -0.02 -24.76 -15.18
CA LYS A 267 0.96 -23.68 -15.21
C LYS A 267 0.80 -22.77 -14.00
N LEU A 268 1.91 -22.33 -13.40
CA LEU A 268 1.93 -21.32 -12.35
C LEU A 268 2.77 -20.14 -12.82
N TYR A 269 2.13 -18.98 -13.01
CA TYR A 269 2.79 -17.73 -13.35
C TYR A 269 3.08 -16.92 -12.09
N ILE A 270 4.36 -16.65 -11.84
CA ILE A 270 4.84 -15.74 -10.79
C ILE A 270 5.31 -14.46 -11.47
N VAL A 271 4.46 -13.43 -11.42
CA VAL A 271 4.58 -12.25 -12.28
C VAL A 271 4.98 -11.01 -11.50
N GLY A 272 6.09 -10.40 -11.89
CA GLY A 272 6.42 -9.04 -11.46
C GLY A 272 7.90 -8.81 -11.16
N LYS A 273 8.22 -7.53 -10.95
CA LYS A 273 9.60 -7.03 -10.94
C LYS A 273 10.44 -7.56 -9.79
N ASN A 274 11.75 -7.59 -10.02
CA ASN A 274 12.80 -7.87 -9.04
C ASN A 274 12.59 -9.21 -8.31
N PRO A 275 12.49 -10.36 -8.99
CA PRO A 275 12.50 -11.65 -8.30
C PRO A 275 13.81 -11.82 -7.53
N ALA A 276 13.70 -12.31 -6.29
CA ALA A 276 14.87 -12.77 -5.53
C ALA A 276 15.40 -14.08 -6.11
N ASP A 277 16.67 -14.40 -5.87
CA ASP A 277 17.33 -15.60 -6.43
C ASP A 277 16.53 -16.88 -6.13
N ASN A 278 16.09 -17.04 -4.88
CA ASN A 278 15.26 -18.19 -4.49
C ASN A 278 13.86 -18.25 -5.14
N ILE A 279 13.38 -17.15 -5.73
CA ILE A 279 12.17 -17.14 -6.56
C ILE A 279 12.52 -17.48 -8.00
N LEU A 280 13.66 -17.00 -8.52
CA LEU A 280 14.17 -17.39 -9.83
C LEU A 280 14.44 -18.89 -9.91
N ASP A 281 14.96 -19.49 -8.84
CA ASP A 281 15.21 -20.94 -8.72
C ASP A 281 13.93 -21.79 -8.85
N LEU A 282 12.75 -21.18 -8.71
CA LEU A 282 11.47 -21.85 -8.94
C LEU A 282 11.09 -21.94 -10.44
N ASP A 283 11.73 -21.18 -11.32
CA ASP A 283 11.43 -21.16 -12.75
C ASP A 283 11.80 -22.50 -13.40
N GLY A 284 10.84 -23.13 -14.08
CA GLY A 284 11.04 -24.42 -14.73
C GLY A 284 9.83 -25.33 -14.68
N GLY A 285 9.71 -26.19 -15.71
CA GLY A 285 8.61 -27.16 -15.83
C GLY A 285 7.23 -26.50 -15.83
N SER A 286 6.50 -26.66 -14.73
CA SER A 286 5.13 -26.13 -14.54
C SER A 286 5.09 -24.70 -13.99
N ILE A 287 6.23 -24.10 -13.64
CA ILE A 287 6.30 -22.76 -13.02
C ILE A 287 7.03 -21.81 -13.97
N ARG A 288 6.48 -20.61 -14.16
CA ARG A 288 7.08 -19.53 -14.93
C ARG A 288 7.24 -18.27 -14.09
N VAL A 289 8.48 -17.83 -13.90
CA VAL A 289 8.85 -16.58 -13.22
C VAL A 289 9.19 -15.55 -14.28
N THR A 290 8.34 -14.54 -14.44
CA THR A 290 8.44 -13.64 -15.61
C THR A 290 9.40 -12.47 -15.42
N GLY A 291 9.68 -12.10 -14.17
CA GLY A 291 10.24 -10.79 -13.86
C GLY A 291 9.27 -9.64 -14.21
N LYS A 292 9.80 -8.46 -14.52
CA LYS A 292 9.00 -7.29 -14.89
C LYS A 292 8.39 -7.51 -16.29
N VAL A 293 7.08 -7.34 -16.42
CA VAL A 293 6.33 -7.43 -17.68
C VAL A 293 5.80 -6.06 -18.09
N GLU A 294 5.45 -5.90 -19.37
CA GLU A 294 4.87 -4.66 -19.89
C GLU A 294 3.46 -4.44 -19.35
N ASP A 295 2.61 -5.47 -19.47
CA ASP A 295 1.25 -5.46 -18.96
C ASP A 295 0.97 -6.71 -18.11
N ILE A 296 0.62 -6.48 -16.85
CA ILE A 296 0.28 -7.57 -15.94
C ILE A 296 -1.09 -8.20 -16.26
N ARG A 297 -1.94 -7.47 -17.00
CA ARG A 297 -3.31 -7.90 -17.33
C ARG A 297 -3.32 -9.08 -18.29
N GLU A 298 -2.31 -9.22 -19.14
CA GLU A 298 -2.13 -10.40 -20.02
C GLU A 298 -2.07 -11.68 -19.18
N TYR A 299 -1.25 -11.68 -18.13
CA TYR A 299 -1.13 -12.84 -17.23
C TYR A 299 -2.37 -13.05 -16.36
N LEU A 300 -3.07 -11.97 -16.01
CA LEU A 300 -4.37 -12.10 -15.36
C LEU A 300 -5.42 -12.68 -16.32
N GLY A 301 -5.44 -12.27 -17.58
CA GLY A 301 -6.40 -12.68 -18.61
C GLY A 301 -6.27 -14.15 -18.99
N ILE A 302 -5.04 -14.64 -19.16
CA ILE A 302 -4.81 -16.05 -19.53
C ILE A 302 -4.99 -17.02 -18.37
N SER A 303 -5.07 -16.55 -17.12
CA SER A 303 -4.98 -17.41 -15.94
C SER A 303 -6.33 -17.84 -15.35
N SER A 304 -6.50 -19.15 -15.12
CA SER A 304 -7.73 -19.73 -14.59
C SER A 304 -8.08 -19.27 -13.17
N VAL A 305 -7.08 -19.18 -12.28
CA VAL A 305 -7.28 -18.82 -10.87
C VAL A 305 -6.17 -17.89 -10.39
N PHE A 306 -6.54 -16.79 -9.75
CA PHE A 306 -5.58 -15.95 -9.03
C PHE A 306 -5.39 -16.48 -7.61
N ILE A 307 -4.14 -16.71 -7.21
CA ILE A 307 -3.82 -17.17 -5.86
C ILE A 307 -3.18 -16.04 -5.04
N CYS A 308 -3.47 -15.98 -3.74
CA CYS A 308 -2.77 -15.11 -2.80
C CYS A 308 -2.57 -15.83 -1.45
N PRO A 309 -1.58 -16.75 -1.38
CA PRO A 309 -1.29 -17.59 -0.20
C PRO A 309 -0.44 -16.82 0.84
N MET A 310 -0.87 -15.61 1.21
CA MET A 310 -0.14 -14.77 2.17
C MET A 310 -0.61 -15.03 3.60
N TRP A 311 0.16 -15.76 4.41
CA TRP A 311 -0.21 -16.03 5.81
C TRP A 311 0.22 -14.94 6.80
N GLU A 312 1.06 -14.02 6.33
CA GLU A 312 1.58 -12.92 7.14
C GLU A 312 1.51 -11.59 6.39
N GLY A 313 1.45 -10.51 7.18
CA GLY A 313 1.44 -9.16 6.65
C GLY A 313 0.45 -8.24 7.37
N THR A 314 0.31 -7.06 6.79
CA THR A 314 -0.52 -5.94 7.25
C THR A 314 -1.05 -5.23 6.01
N GLY A 315 -2.03 -4.35 6.19
CA GLY A 315 -2.63 -3.56 5.12
C GLY A 315 -3.45 -4.39 4.12
N ILE A 316 -4.11 -3.66 3.22
CA ILE A 316 -4.85 -4.23 2.10
C ILE A 316 -3.90 -4.74 1.01
N LYS A 317 -4.29 -5.80 0.29
CA LYS A 317 -3.50 -6.36 -0.80
C LYS A 317 -4.04 -5.85 -2.13
N ASN A 318 -3.40 -4.81 -2.69
CA ASN A 318 -3.81 -4.24 -3.98
C ASN A 318 -3.86 -5.30 -5.09
N LYS A 319 -2.92 -6.27 -5.10
CA LYS A 319 -2.92 -7.40 -6.04
C LYS A 319 -4.23 -8.21 -6.07
N VAL A 320 -4.91 -8.31 -4.93
CA VAL A 320 -6.21 -8.98 -4.85
C VAL A 320 -7.31 -8.09 -5.42
N LEU A 321 -7.28 -6.77 -5.15
CA LEU A 321 -8.20 -5.82 -5.78
C LEU A 321 -8.05 -5.80 -7.31
N GLU A 322 -6.82 -5.84 -7.80
CA GLU A 322 -6.44 -5.89 -9.22
C GLU A 322 -6.98 -7.16 -9.90
N ALA A 323 -6.75 -8.32 -9.30
CA ALA A 323 -7.26 -9.61 -9.80
C ALA A 323 -8.79 -9.69 -9.78
N MET A 324 -9.42 -9.32 -8.66
CA MET A 324 -10.88 -9.29 -8.55
C MET A 324 -11.49 -8.30 -9.55
N SER A 325 -10.86 -7.14 -9.76
CA SER A 325 -11.29 -6.18 -10.79
C SER A 325 -11.21 -6.81 -12.18
N SER A 326 -10.17 -7.58 -12.45
CA SER A 326 -9.96 -8.28 -13.73
C SER A 326 -10.81 -9.54 -13.91
N LYS A 327 -11.81 -9.76 -13.03
CA LYS A 327 -12.74 -10.91 -13.05
C LYS A 327 -12.06 -12.27 -12.77
N ASN A 328 -10.85 -12.31 -12.24
CA ASN A 328 -10.24 -13.58 -11.83
C ASN A 328 -10.97 -14.14 -10.60
N PRO A 329 -11.29 -15.44 -10.55
CA PRO A 329 -11.63 -16.08 -9.29
C PRO A 329 -10.40 -16.11 -8.39
N VAL A 330 -10.57 -15.67 -7.14
CA VAL A 330 -9.47 -15.52 -6.18
C VAL A 330 -9.55 -16.58 -5.08
N VAL A 331 -8.44 -17.30 -4.85
CA VAL A 331 -8.21 -18.06 -3.61
C VAL A 331 -7.16 -17.35 -2.78
N THR A 332 -7.49 -17.02 -1.53
CA THR A 332 -6.59 -16.31 -0.63
C THR A 332 -6.74 -16.78 0.81
N THR A 333 -5.97 -16.18 1.72
CA THR A 333 -6.00 -16.41 3.15
C THR A 333 -6.76 -15.27 3.85
N PRO A 334 -7.08 -15.38 5.16
CA PRO A 334 -7.64 -14.26 5.91
C PRO A 334 -6.79 -12.99 5.82
N VAL A 335 -5.44 -13.13 5.86
CA VAL A 335 -4.49 -12.00 5.80
C VAL A 335 -4.43 -11.39 4.39
N GLY A 336 -4.60 -12.20 3.34
CA GLY A 336 -4.69 -11.70 1.97
C GLY A 336 -5.98 -10.93 1.69
N ALA A 337 -7.08 -11.28 2.37
CA ALA A 337 -8.38 -10.62 2.24
C ALA A 337 -8.55 -9.35 3.11
N TYR A 338 -7.55 -8.95 3.91
CA TYR A 338 -7.66 -7.81 4.81
C TYR A 338 -8.08 -6.52 4.10
N GLY A 339 -9.13 -5.88 4.63
CA GLY A 339 -9.65 -4.61 4.13
C GLY A 339 -10.46 -4.69 2.83
N ILE A 340 -10.65 -5.89 2.28
CA ILE A 340 -11.42 -6.11 1.06
C ILE A 340 -12.88 -6.36 1.44
N LYS A 341 -13.76 -5.48 0.97
CA LYS A 341 -15.21 -5.57 1.17
C LYS A 341 -15.81 -6.54 0.17
N ALA A 342 -15.78 -7.81 0.52
CA ALA A 342 -16.26 -8.89 -0.31
C ALA A 342 -16.77 -10.07 0.55
N ARG A 343 -17.73 -10.82 0.02
CA ARG A 343 -18.40 -11.93 0.69
C ARG A 343 -17.59 -13.22 0.51
N LYS A 344 -17.15 -13.83 1.63
CA LYS A 344 -16.44 -15.12 1.65
C LYS A 344 -17.29 -16.19 0.94
N GLY A 345 -16.67 -16.96 0.05
CA GLY A 345 -17.32 -18.05 -0.69
C GLY A 345 -18.17 -17.61 -1.88
N LYS A 346 -18.46 -16.32 -2.03
CA LYS A 346 -19.26 -15.78 -3.13
C LYS A 346 -18.46 -14.89 -4.08
N ASP A 347 -17.67 -13.98 -3.51
CA ASP A 347 -16.90 -12.98 -4.26
C ASP A 347 -15.39 -13.35 -4.31
N LEU A 348 -14.92 -14.16 -3.35
CA LEU A 348 -13.60 -14.80 -3.31
C LEU A 348 -13.61 -15.98 -2.32
N ILE A 349 -12.64 -16.90 -2.43
CA ILE A 349 -12.48 -18.00 -1.49
C ILE A 349 -11.39 -17.67 -0.47
N ILE A 350 -11.73 -17.77 0.82
CA ILE A 350 -10.78 -17.57 1.94
C ILE A 350 -10.54 -18.92 2.60
N SER A 351 -9.30 -19.38 2.54
CA SER A 351 -8.84 -20.66 3.09
C SER A 351 -7.99 -20.43 4.34
N HIS A 352 -8.24 -21.22 5.39
CA HIS A 352 -7.57 -21.07 6.71
C HIS A 352 -6.42 -22.03 6.90
N SER A 353 -6.28 -23.03 6.02
CA SER A 353 -5.19 -24.00 6.04
C SER A 353 -4.64 -24.26 4.64
N PRO A 354 -3.41 -24.80 4.50
CA PRO A 354 -2.85 -25.22 3.21
C PRO A 354 -3.73 -26.26 2.50
N LYS A 355 -4.36 -27.15 3.26
CA LYS A 355 -5.29 -28.17 2.74
C LYS A 355 -6.53 -27.53 2.12
N GLU A 356 -7.22 -26.68 2.86
CA GLU A 356 -8.37 -25.92 2.34
C GLU A 356 -8.00 -25.09 1.10
N PHE A 357 -6.80 -24.50 1.11
CA PHE A 357 -6.33 -23.71 -0.03
C PHE A 357 -6.17 -24.57 -1.28
N SER A 358 -5.55 -25.74 -1.15
CA SER A 358 -5.40 -26.70 -2.25
C SER A 358 -6.76 -27.17 -2.76
N GLU A 359 -7.66 -27.55 -1.86
CA GLU A 359 -9.02 -28.01 -2.19
C GLU A 359 -9.83 -26.93 -2.93
N ALA A 360 -9.77 -25.68 -2.47
CA ALA A 360 -10.41 -24.55 -3.13
C ALA A 360 -9.89 -24.31 -4.55
N VAL A 361 -8.56 -24.39 -4.74
CA VAL A 361 -7.97 -24.27 -6.09
C VAL A 361 -8.43 -25.43 -6.97
N LEU A 362 -8.41 -26.66 -6.47
CA LEU A 362 -8.86 -27.84 -7.21
C LEU A 362 -10.34 -27.78 -7.59
N GLU A 363 -11.20 -27.32 -6.69
CA GLU A 363 -12.64 -27.13 -6.94
C GLU A 363 -12.86 -26.12 -8.05
N LEU A 364 -12.18 -24.97 -7.98
CA LEU A 364 -12.23 -23.96 -9.04
C LEU A 364 -11.73 -24.53 -10.36
N LEU A 365 -10.59 -25.22 -10.40
CA LEU A 365 -10.09 -25.80 -11.66
C LEU A 365 -11.08 -26.81 -12.26
N LYS A 366 -11.74 -27.65 -11.45
CA LYS A 366 -12.72 -28.63 -11.95
C LYS A 366 -14.05 -28.02 -12.43
N ASN A 367 -14.46 -26.89 -11.85
CA ASN A 367 -15.79 -26.33 -12.11
C ASN A 367 -15.71 -24.94 -12.74
N LYS A 368 -15.82 -24.88 -14.08
CA LYS A 368 -15.78 -23.62 -14.84
C LYS A 368 -16.91 -22.66 -14.46
N GLU A 369 -18.13 -23.16 -14.29
CA GLU A 369 -19.28 -22.33 -13.89
C GLU A 369 -19.07 -21.67 -12.53
N LEU A 370 -18.47 -22.39 -11.58
CA LEU A 370 -18.10 -21.84 -10.29
C LEU A 370 -17.01 -20.76 -10.42
N ARG A 371 -16.00 -20.97 -11.28
CA ARG A 371 -14.98 -19.95 -11.58
C ARG A 371 -15.60 -18.68 -12.14
N ASP A 372 -16.42 -18.80 -13.18
CA ASP A 372 -17.10 -17.67 -13.83
C ASP A 372 -18.05 -16.96 -12.84
N ARG A 373 -18.76 -17.77 -12.06
CA ARG A 373 -19.41 -17.52 -10.77
C ARG A 373 -18.70 -16.45 -9.95
N ILE A 374 -17.61 -16.90 -9.34
CA ILE A 374 -16.84 -16.15 -8.36
C ILE A 374 -16.14 -14.96 -9.01
N GLY A 375 -15.58 -15.11 -10.20
CA GLY A 375 -14.92 -14.02 -10.92
C GLY A 375 -15.86 -12.85 -11.22
N SER A 376 -17.08 -13.13 -11.66
CA SER A 376 -18.10 -12.09 -11.92
C SER A 376 -18.51 -11.37 -10.64
N ASN A 377 -18.75 -12.13 -9.56
CA ASN A 377 -19.04 -11.57 -8.24
C ASN A 377 -17.88 -10.74 -7.69
N ALA A 378 -16.64 -11.18 -7.90
CA ALA A 378 -15.42 -10.47 -7.48
C ALA A 378 -15.37 -9.08 -8.10
N ARG A 379 -15.54 -8.98 -9.43
CA ARG A 379 -15.54 -7.70 -10.15
C ARG A 379 -16.66 -6.78 -9.67
N ASN A 380 -17.86 -7.32 -9.46
CA ASN A 380 -18.99 -6.54 -8.96
C ASN A 380 -18.70 -5.97 -7.56
N ALA A 381 -18.15 -6.77 -6.65
CA ALA A 381 -17.77 -6.31 -5.31
C ALA A 381 -16.74 -5.17 -5.35
N ILE A 382 -15.76 -5.25 -6.26
CA ILE A 382 -14.77 -4.20 -6.47
C ILE A 382 -15.38 -2.91 -7.01
N ILE A 383 -16.19 -2.98 -8.07
CA ILE A 383 -16.84 -1.80 -8.65
C ILE A 383 -17.73 -1.10 -7.60
N GLN A 384 -18.42 -1.87 -6.77
CA GLN A 384 -19.31 -1.35 -5.73
C GLN A 384 -18.56 -0.73 -4.54
N ASN A 385 -17.35 -1.17 -4.21
CA ASN A 385 -16.71 -0.82 -2.93
C ASN A 385 -15.30 -0.20 -3.03
N HIS A 386 -14.54 -0.55 -4.06
CA HIS A 386 -13.09 -0.34 -4.14
C HIS A 386 -12.65 0.44 -5.39
N THR A 387 -13.40 1.45 -5.82
CA THR A 387 -12.94 2.36 -6.90
C THR A 387 -12.27 3.61 -6.32
N TRP A 388 -11.29 4.15 -7.04
CA TRP A 388 -10.68 5.43 -6.65
C TRP A 388 -11.68 6.58 -6.57
N LYS A 389 -12.73 6.58 -7.40
CA LYS A 389 -13.85 7.55 -7.32
C LYS A 389 -14.56 7.48 -5.96
N LYS A 390 -14.81 6.29 -5.44
CA LYS A 390 -15.41 6.11 -4.11
C LYS A 390 -14.46 6.53 -2.99
N VAL A 391 -13.16 6.29 -3.14
CA VAL A 391 -12.12 6.79 -2.22
C VAL A 391 -12.14 8.32 -2.18
N GLY A 392 -12.07 8.97 -3.35
CA GLY A 392 -12.15 10.43 -3.47
C GLY A 392 -13.43 11.00 -2.87
N LYS A 393 -14.60 10.38 -3.11
CA LYS A 393 -15.88 10.80 -2.51
C LYS A 393 -15.84 10.77 -0.98
N LYS A 394 -15.24 9.74 -0.38
CA LYS A 394 -15.08 9.65 1.07
C LYS A 394 -14.15 10.72 1.62
N VAL A 395 -12.99 10.93 1.00
CA VAL A 395 -12.04 11.97 1.42
C VAL A 395 -12.68 13.35 1.28
N SER A 396 -13.28 13.65 0.14
CA SER A 396 -13.98 14.92 -0.14
C SER A 396 -15.11 15.21 0.86
N LYS A 397 -15.85 14.19 1.30
CA LYS A 397 -16.84 14.35 2.38
C LYS A 397 -16.21 14.78 3.72
N LEU A 398 -15.03 14.26 4.04
CA LEU A 398 -14.30 14.67 5.25
C LEU A 398 -13.75 16.09 5.12
N VAL A 399 -13.21 16.44 3.94
CA VAL A 399 -12.76 17.81 3.63
C VAL A 399 -13.88 18.82 3.87
N ARG A 400 -15.05 18.61 3.25
CA ARG A 400 -16.20 19.51 3.40
C ARG A 400 -16.71 19.64 4.83
N LYS A 401 -16.58 18.59 5.65
CA LYS A 401 -17.01 18.62 7.06
C LYS A 401 -16.04 19.41 7.96
N LEU A 402 -14.80 19.64 7.52
CA LEU A 402 -13.81 20.40 8.29
C LEU A 402 -13.76 21.87 7.92
N VAL A 403 -14.15 22.20 6.69
CA VAL A 403 -14.06 23.56 6.14
C VAL A 403 -15.41 24.29 6.19
N ASN A 404 -16.52 23.55 6.18
CA ASN A 404 -17.86 24.07 6.49
C ASN A 404 -18.18 23.82 7.96
#